data_AF-A0A940Q726-F1
#
_entry.id   AF-A0A940Q726-F1
#
_cell.length_a   1.000
_cell.length_b   1.000
_cell.length_c   1.000
_cell.angle_alpha   90.00
_cell.angle_beta   90.00
_cell.angle_gamma   90.00
#
_symmetry.space_group_name_H-M   'P 1'
#
loop_
_entity.id
_entity.type
_entity.pdbx_description
1 polymer ?
#
loop_
_entity_poly.entity_id
_entity_poly.type
_entity_poly.pdbx_seq_one_letter_code
_entity_poly.pdbx_strand_id
1 'polypeptide(L)' 'MSVSEFVGYLKGKSALMINDKHPEMTNKWNREFWARGYYVTTIGNINEETTRKYIAEQEEETKREDMRI' A
#
# COMPACT_ATOMS: atom_id res chain seq x y z
N MET A 1 10.66 -3.76 -17.74
CA MET A 1 9.64 -3.50 -16.71
C MET A 1 10.18 -4.00 -15.38
N SER A 2 10.43 -3.08 -14.44
CA SER A 2 10.86 -3.47 -13.08
C SER A 2 9.64 -3.77 -12.20
N VAL A 3 9.86 -4.47 -11.08
CA VAL A 3 8.81 -4.70 -10.08
C VAL A 3 8.28 -3.37 -9.53
N SER A 4 9.17 -2.42 -9.23
CA SER A 4 8.81 -1.12 -8.69
C SER A 4 7.93 -0.30 -9.64
N GLU A 5 8.25 -0.32 -10.94
CA GLU A 5 7.48 0.35 -12.00
C GLU A 5 6.07 -0.26 -12.10
N PHE A 6 5.99 -1.60 -12.14
CA PHE A 6 4.70 -2.29 -12.24
C PHE A 6 3.81 -2.05 -11.01
N VAL A 7 4.37 -2.18 -9.81
CA VAL A 7 3.62 -1.95 -8.55
C VAL A 7 3.18 -0.50 -8.43
N GLY A 8 4.02 0.46 -8.81
CA GLY A 8 3.66 1.88 -8.86
C GLY A 8 2.48 2.14 -9.80
N TYR A 9 2.53 1.59 -11.02
CA TYR A 9 1.43 1.68 -11.98
C TYR A 9 0.13 1.07 -11.44
N LEU A 10 0.21 -0.14 -10.87
CA LEU A 10 -0.95 -0.85 -10.34
C LEU A 10 -1.60 -0.10 -9.19
N LYS A 11 -0.82 0.36 -8.20
CA LYS A 11 -1.30 1.14 -7.06
C LYS A 11 -1.93 2.46 -7.51
N GLY A 12 -1.29 3.16 -8.44
CA GLY A 12 -1.78 4.44 -8.97
C GLY A 12 -3.10 4.31 -9.74
N LYS A 13 -3.18 3.38 -10.70
CA LYS A 13 -4.40 3.17 -11.50
C LYS A 13 -5.57 2.66 -10.67
N SER A 14 -5.33 1.72 -9.77
CA SER A 14 -6.39 1.20 -8.89
C SER A 14 -6.92 2.26 -7.93
N ALA A 15 -6.06 3.11 -7.35
CA ALA A 15 -6.50 4.21 -6.49
C ALA A 15 -7.45 5.18 -7.23
N LEU A 16 -7.13 5.54 -8.48
CA LEU A 16 -8.01 6.37 -9.32
C LEU A 16 -9.36 5.68 -9.58
N MET A 17 -9.33 4.40 -9.98
CA MET A 17 -10.55 3.63 -10.24
C MET A 17 -11.45 3.49 -9.01
N ILE A 18 -10.86 3.36 -7.82
CA ILE A 18 -11.61 3.27 -6.56
C ILE A 18 -12.20 4.63 -6.20
N ASN A 19 -11.43 5.72 -6.32
CA ASN A 19 -11.92 7.08 -6.10
C ASN A 19 -13.10 7.43 -7.05
N ASP A 20 -13.04 6.99 -8.31
CA ASP A 20 -14.11 7.23 -9.29
C ASP A 20 -15.39 6.45 -8.97
N LYS A 21 -15.26 5.23 -8.43
CA LYS A 21 -16.41 4.35 -8.10
C LYS A 21 -16.99 4.59 -6.72
N HIS A 22 -16.14 4.99 -5.77
CA HIS A 22 -16.43 5.11 -4.34
C HIS A 22 -15.89 6.43 -3.78
N PRO A 23 -16.43 7.57 -4.26
CA PRO A 23 -15.97 8.88 -3.81
C PRO A 23 -16.14 9.10 -2.29
N GLU A 24 -17.01 8.32 -1.64
CA GLU A 24 -17.22 8.32 -0.19
C GLU A 24 -16.07 7.72 0.62
N MET A 25 -15.30 6.81 0.03
CA MET A 25 -14.19 6.13 0.73
C MET A 25 -12.91 6.97 0.77
N THR A 26 -12.84 8.02 -0.05
CA THR A 26 -11.68 8.91 -0.17
C THR A 26 -11.99 10.27 0.46
N ASN A 27 -11.20 10.68 1.45
CA ASN A 27 -11.33 12.03 1.99
C ASN A 27 -10.74 13.03 0.98
N LYS A 28 -11.41 14.18 0.80
CA LYS A 28 -10.95 15.28 -0.06
C LYS A 28 -9.52 15.74 0.28
N TRP A 29 -9.11 15.53 1.53
CA TRP A 29 -7.81 15.91 2.09
C TRP A 29 -6.81 14.76 2.24
N ASN A 30 -7.25 13.49 2.14
CA ASN A 30 -6.37 12.33 2.15
C ASN A 30 -6.71 11.41 0.96
N ARG A 31 -5.95 11.59 -0.13
CA ARG A 31 -6.09 10.83 -1.37
C ARG A 31 -5.17 9.61 -1.45
N GLU A 32 -4.43 9.31 -0.39
CA GLU A 32 -3.61 8.09 -0.33
C GLU A 32 -4.52 6.90 -0.01
N PHE A 33 -4.81 6.08 -1.01
CA PHE A 33 -5.62 4.87 -0.85
C PHE A 33 -4.77 3.66 -0.41
N TRP A 34 -3.54 3.58 -0.89
CA TRP A 34 -2.59 2.51 -0.56
C TRP A 34 -1.46 3.05 0.30
N ALA A 35 -0.96 2.24 1.23
CA ALA A 35 0.27 2.53 1.97
C ALA A 35 1.45 2.76 1.01
N ARG A 36 2.47 3.52 1.43
CA ARG A 36 3.64 3.83 0.58
C ARG A 36 4.45 2.58 0.22
N GLY A 37 4.63 1.68 1.18
CA GLY A 37 5.38 0.43 1.00
C GLY A 37 4.73 -0.58 0.07
N TYR A 38 5.51 -1.59 -0.32
CA TYR A 38 5.01 -2.84 -0.87
C TYR A 38 5.96 -3.98 -0.49
N TYR A 39 5.40 -5.18 -0.35
CA TYR A 39 6.15 -6.41 -0.16
C TYR A 39 6.08 -7.26 -1.43
N VAL A 40 7.20 -7.87 -1.82
CA VAL A 40 7.28 -8.76 -2.97
C VAL A 40 8.15 -9.97 -2.64
N THR A 41 7.68 -11.15 -3.05
CA THR A 41 8.42 -12.41 -2.99
C THR A 41 8.11 -13.23 -4.24
N THR A 42 8.98 -14.19 -4.57
CA THR A 42 8.74 -15.09 -5.70
C THR A 42 7.70 -16.15 -5.35
N ILE A 43 6.96 -16.60 -6.36
CA ILE A 43 6.00 -17.71 -6.21
C ILE A 43 6.75 -18.94 -5.70
N GLY A 44 6.22 -19.58 -4.64
CA GLY A 44 6.87 -20.71 -3.95
C GLY A 44 7.56 -20.35 -2.64
N ASN A 45 7.92 -19.07 -2.43
CA ASN A 45 8.49 -18.56 -1.18
C ASN A 45 7.47 -17.72 -0.38
N ILE A 46 6.19 -18.09 -0.44
CA ILE A 46 5.10 -17.40 0.25
C ILE A 46 4.93 -18.04 1.63
N ASN A 47 5.16 -17.25 2.68
CA ASN A 47 4.87 -17.61 4.05
C ASN A 47 3.87 -16.59 4.64
N GLU A 48 2.79 -17.11 5.22
CA GLU A 48 1.77 -16.31 5.90
C GLU A 48 2.36 -15.50 7.06
N GLU A 49 3.32 -16.08 7.80
CA GLU A 49 3.99 -15.41 8.91
C GLU A 49 4.75 -14.17 8.45
N THR A 50 5.48 -14.26 7.33
CA THR A 50 6.23 -13.14 6.77
C THR A 50 5.29 -12.03 6.29
N THR A 51 4.15 -12.40 5.70
CA THR A 51 3.13 -11.43 5.27
C THR A 51 2.53 -10.70 6.46
N ARG A 52 2.18 -11.44 7.52
CA ARG A 52 1.65 -10.86 8.76
C ARG A 52 2.66 -9.92 9.43
N LYS A 53 3.92 -10.35 9.49
CA LYS A 53 5.01 -9.53 10.03
C LYS A 53 5.17 -8.22 9.26
N TYR A 54 5.17 -8.28 7.92
CA TYR A 54 5.26 -7.08 7.09
C TYR A 54 4.11 -6.09 7.35
N ILE A 55 2.87 -6.59 7.49
CA ILE A 55 1.70 -5.75 7.80
C ILE A 55 1.88 -5.06 9.17
N ALA A 56 2.27 -5.82 10.21
CA ALA A 56 2.47 -5.27 11.54
C ALA A 56 3.57 -4.20 11.59
N GLU A 57 4.70 -4.45 10.90
CA GLU A 57 5.81 -3.50 10.82
C GLU A 57 5.40 -2.22 10.07
N GLN A 58 4.65 -2.34 8.98
CA GLN A 58 4.13 -1.18 8.25
C GLN A 58 3.17 -0.32 9.08
N GLU A 59 2.29 -0.94 9.87
CA GLU A 59 1.40 -0.20 10.77
C GLU A 59 2.18 0.57 11.85
N GLU A 60 3.25 -0.02 12.40
CA GLU A 60 4.13 0.67 13.34
C GLU A 60 4.91 1.81 12.69
N GLU A 61 5.48 1.59 11.51
CA GLU A 61 6.20 2.62 10.76
C GLU A 61 5.30 3.81 10.43
N THR A 62 4.08 3.54 9.97
CA THR A 62 3.08 4.59 9.66
C THR A 62 2.78 5.42 10.91
N LYS A 63 2.51 4.79 12.06
CA LYS A 63 2.28 5.50 13.34
C LYS A 63 3.49 6.35 13.75
N ARG A 64 4.72 5.86 13.53
CA ARG A 64 5.95 6.60 13.84
C ARG A 64 6.16 7.79 12.90
N GLU A 65 5.81 7.65 11.62
CA GLU A 65 5.85 8.76 10.66
C GLU A 65 4.81 9.83 11.02
N ASP A 66 3.58 9.45 11.35
CA ASP A 66 2.53 10.38 11.77
C ASP A 66 2.92 11.18 13.03
N MET A 67 3.62 10.55 13.99
CA MET A 67 4.11 11.23 15.21
C MET A 67 5.30 12.17 14.98
N ARG A 68 5.95 12.13 13.80
CA ARG A 68 7.09 13.00 13.47
C ARG A 68 6.68 14.34 12.84
N ILE A 69 5.39 14.54 12.61
CA ILE A 69 4.78 15.73 12.00
C ILE A 69 4.14 16.58 13.10
#